data_AF-A0A7J6WI31-F1
#
_entry.id   AF-A0A7J6WI31-F1
#
_cell.length_a   1.000
_cell.length_b   1.000
_cell.length_c   1.000
_cell.angle_alpha   90.00
_cell.angle_beta   90.00
_cell.angle_gamma   90.00
#
_symmetry.space_group_name_H-M   'P 1'
#
loop_
_entity.id
_entity.type
_entity.pdbx_description
1 polymer ?
#
loop_
_entity_poly.entity_id
_entity_poly.type
_entity_poly.pdbx_seq_one_letter_code
_entity_poly.pdbx_strand_id
1 'polypeptide(L)'
;MTKEPNVFSFRNLLVYYPGCISADEDGNRLFLSDSNHHWIIIFDSNEKILDCIGPTSGFEDGDFESAKLLRPAASMYDAIEDCLYLVYSELLYTFLQDIFYQS
;
A
#
# COMPACT_ATOMS: atom_id res chain seq x y z
N MET A 1 -20.18 -16.15 5.38
CA MET A 1 -20.31 -15.24 4.23
C MET A 1 -18.92 -14.78 3.87
N THR A 2 -18.31 -15.40 2.86
CA THR A 2 -17.05 -14.92 2.29
C THR A 2 -17.36 -13.59 1.62
N LYS A 3 -16.82 -12.49 2.18
CA LYS A 3 -16.87 -11.17 1.56
C LYS A 3 -16.17 -11.34 0.20
N GLU A 4 -16.91 -11.20 -0.89
CA GLU A 4 -16.29 -11.06 -2.22
C GLU A 4 -15.19 -10.00 -2.06
N PRO A 5 -13.95 -10.25 -2.51
CA PRO A 5 -12.93 -9.22 -2.48
C PRO A 5 -13.54 -8.01 -3.18
N ASN A 6 -13.50 -6.86 -2.52
CA ASN A 6 -13.98 -5.62 -3.10
C ASN A 6 -13.01 -5.30 -4.24
N VAL A 7 -13.25 -5.90 -5.40
CA VAL A 7 -12.45 -5.65 -6.59
C VAL A 7 -12.84 -4.23 -6.99
N PHE A 8 -12.17 -3.24 -6.39
CA PHE A 8 -12.17 -1.88 -6.90
C PHE A 8 -12.04 -2.01 -8.40
N SER A 9 -12.97 -1.42 -9.14
CA SER A 9 -12.98 -1.52 -10.59
C SER A 9 -11.76 -0.76 -11.12
N PHE A 10 -10.60 -1.41 -11.12
CA PHE A 10 -9.30 -0.95 -11.59
C PHE A 10 -9.25 -0.86 -13.12
N ARG A 11 -10.35 -0.49 -13.77
CA ARG A 11 -10.49 -0.55 -15.23
C ARG A 11 -9.62 0.46 -15.98
N ASN A 12 -8.75 1.21 -15.29
CA ASN A 12 -7.57 1.90 -15.84
C ASN A 12 -6.53 2.12 -14.72
N LEU A 13 -5.65 1.14 -14.47
CA LEU A 13 -4.49 1.22 -13.56
C LEU A 13 -3.33 2.05 -14.12
N LEU A 14 -3.63 3.26 -14.59
CA LEU A 14 -2.57 4.14 -15.02
C LEU A 14 -1.88 4.68 -13.75
N VAL A 15 -0.81 4.03 -13.31
CA VAL A 15 -0.03 4.46 -12.14
C VAL A 15 0.44 5.89 -12.31
N TYR A 16 0.35 6.70 -11.26
CA TYR A 16 0.63 8.12 -11.33
C TYR A 16 1.75 8.50 -10.35
N TYR A 17 2.97 8.55 -10.91
CA TYR A 17 4.20 8.81 -10.15
C TYR A 17 4.53 7.68 -9.16
N PRO A 18 4.89 6.48 -9.66
CA PRO A 18 5.33 5.39 -8.81
C PRO A 18 6.64 5.76 -8.09
N GLY A 19 6.66 5.65 -6.76
CA GLY A 19 7.79 6.05 -5.93
C GLY A 19 8.74 4.90 -5.60
N CYS A 20 8.20 3.77 -5.14
CA CYS A 20 8.99 2.65 -4.62
C CYS A 20 8.23 1.34 -4.75
N ILE A 21 8.98 0.24 -4.88
CA ILE A 21 8.46 -1.12 -4.80
C ILE A 21 9.17 -1.86 -3.66
N SER A 22 8.40 -2.55 -2.83
CA SER A 22 8.89 -3.48 -1.81
C SER A 22 8.33 -4.88 -2.06
N ALA A 23 9.04 -5.90 -1.61
CA ALA A 23 8.65 -7.30 -1.82
C ALA A 23 8.57 -8.06 -0.50
N ASP A 24 7.50 -8.84 -0.38
CA ASP A 24 7.40 -9.99 0.50
C ASP A 24 7.65 -11.24 -0.35
N GLU A 25 8.88 -11.74 -0.31
CA GLU A 25 9.31 -12.89 -1.13
C GLU A 25 8.60 -14.18 -0.73
N ASP A 26 8.38 -14.39 0.57
CA ASP A 26 7.77 -15.61 1.11
C ASP A 26 6.25 -15.65 0.84
N GLY A 27 5.57 -14.52 0.98
CA GLY A 27 4.13 -14.40 0.72
C GLY A 27 3.76 -14.14 -0.74
N ASN A 28 4.74 -13.97 -1.63
CA ASN A 28 4.55 -13.60 -3.03
C ASN A 28 3.72 -12.31 -3.21
N ARG A 29 4.06 -11.26 -2.44
CA ARG A 29 3.40 -9.94 -2.50
C ARG A 29 4.40 -8.87 -2.89
N LEU A 30 4.00 -7.98 -3.77
CA LEU A 30 4.71 -6.78 -4.17
C LEU A 30 3.86 -5.57 -3.80
N PHE A 31 4.51 -4.57 -3.21
CA PHE A 31 3.88 -3.35 -2.73
C PHE A 31 4.41 -2.17 -3.54
N LEU A 32 3.58 -1.60 -4.41
CA LEU A 32 3.92 -0.43 -5.21
C LEU A 32 3.35 0.84 -4.57
N SER A 33 4.22 1.76 -4.20
CA SER A 33 3.83 3.10 -3.78
C SER A 33 3.48 3.94 -5.01
N ASP A 34 2.23 4.32 -5.16
CA ASP A 34 1.75 5.18 -6.25
C ASP A 34 1.37 6.56 -5.68
N SER A 35 2.38 7.43 -5.66
CA SER A 35 2.44 8.57 -4.74
C SER A 35 1.34 9.59 -5.00
N ASN A 36 1.03 9.92 -6.27
CA ASN A 36 0.03 10.94 -6.55
C ASN A 36 -1.40 10.42 -6.48
N HIS A 37 -1.60 9.10 -6.43
CA HIS A 37 -2.88 8.51 -6.06
C HIS A 37 -3.04 8.30 -4.56
N HIS A 38 -2.00 8.58 -3.76
CA HIS A 38 -2.06 8.48 -2.31
C HIS A 38 -2.38 7.06 -1.80
N TRP A 39 -1.95 6.03 -2.53
CA TRP A 39 -2.24 4.63 -2.20
C TRP A 39 -1.02 3.72 -2.37
N ILE A 40 -1.10 2.52 -1.80
CA ILE A 40 -0.21 1.40 -2.12
C ILE A 40 -1.02 0.36 -2.90
N ILE A 41 -0.48 -0.14 -4.00
CA ILE A 41 -1.07 -1.25 -4.75
C ILE A 41 -0.34 -2.54 -4.34
N ILE A 42 -1.10 -3.58 -3.99
CA ILE A 42 -0.58 -4.90 -3.64
C ILE A 42 -0.88 -5.86 -4.78
N PHE A 43 0.15 -6.50 -5.32
CA PHE A 43 0.02 -7.45 -6.43
C PHE A 43 1.01 -8.61 -6.28
N ASP A 44 0.75 -9.74 -6.93
CA ASP A 44 1.64 -10.89 -6.91
C ASP A 44 2.63 -10.90 -8.10
N SER A 45 3.54 -11.87 -8.12
CA SER A 45 4.49 -12.09 -9.21
C SER A 45 3.83 -12.40 -10.58
N ASN A 46 2.53 -12.72 -10.60
CA ASN A 46 1.75 -13.00 -11.80
C ASN A 46 0.95 -11.79 -12.26
N GLU A 47 1.30 -10.59 -11.79
CA GLU A 47 0.65 -9.33 -12.13
C GLU A 47 -0.82 -9.25 -11.66
N LYS A 48 -1.24 -10.14 -10.76
CA LYS A 48 -2.58 -10.11 -10.20
C LYS A 48 -2.61 -9.13 -9.03
N ILE A 49 -3.47 -8.13 -9.12
CA ILE A 49 -3.76 -7.26 -7.97
C ILE A 49 -4.48 -8.06 -6.90
N LEU A 50 -3.92 -8.02 -5.71
CA LEU A 50 -4.43 -8.66 -4.52
C LEU A 50 -5.29 -7.69 -3.73
N ASP A 51 -4.81 -6.45 -3.54
CA ASP A 51 -5.47 -5.43 -2.73
C ASP A 51 -4.88 -4.02 -2.96
N CYS A 52 -5.42 -3.01 -2.28
CA CYS A 52 -4.78 -1.69 -2.16
C CYS A 52 -4.93 -1.11 -0.74
N ILE A 53 -4.00 -0.21 -0.37
CA ILE A 53 -3.99 0.50 0.90
C ILE A 53 -4.22 1.97 0.64
N GLY A 54 -5.22 2.53 1.32
CA GLY A 54 -5.50 3.96 1.35
C GLY A 54 -6.02 4.55 0.04
N PRO A 55 -7.14 4.07 -0.50
CA PRO A 55 -7.73 4.58 -1.75
C PRO A 55 -8.21 6.04 -1.65
N THR A 56 -8.24 6.62 -0.46
CA THR A 56 -8.59 8.03 -0.22
C THR A 56 -7.38 8.78 0.34
N SER A 57 -7.04 9.92 -0.26
CA SER A 57 -5.94 10.77 0.21
C SER A 57 -6.17 11.32 1.62
N GLY A 58 -5.12 11.39 2.43
CA GLY A 58 -5.17 11.97 3.78
C GLY A 58 -4.01 11.50 4.65
N PHE A 59 -4.11 11.64 5.96
CA PHE A 59 -3.13 11.08 6.89
C PHE A 59 -3.88 10.58 8.12
N GLU A 60 -4.38 9.35 8.04
CA GLU A 60 -5.26 8.75 9.03
C GLU A 60 -5.04 7.24 9.06
N ASP A 61 -4.85 6.68 10.25
CA ASP A 61 -4.74 5.23 10.44
C ASP A 61 -6.08 4.54 10.16
N GLY A 62 -6.00 3.28 9.77
CA GLY A 62 -7.16 2.44 9.52
C GLY A 62 -6.74 1.10 8.95
N ASP A 63 -7.73 0.27 8.65
CA ASP A 63 -7.52 -0.93 7.83
C ASP A 63 -7.22 -0.50 6.38
N PHE A 64 -6.85 -1.43 5.51
CA PHE A 64 -6.44 -1.14 4.13
C PHE A 64 -7.39 -0.21 3.36
N GLU A 65 -8.68 -0.42 3.53
CA GLU A 65 -9.77 0.31 2.87
C GLU A 65 -10.02 1.72 3.44
N SER A 66 -9.72 1.92 4.73
CA SER A 66 -10.09 3.12 5.48
C SER A 66 -8.90 4.01 5.84
N ALA A 67 -7.68 3.45 5.84
CA ALA A 67 -6.45 4.20 5.97
C ALA A 67 -6.39 5.31 4.92
N LYS A 68 -5.68 6.39 5.22
CA LYS A 68 -5.46 7.49 4.29
C LYS A 68 -4.00 7.84 4.28
N LEU A 69 -3.40 7.81 3.09
CA LEU A 69 -1.96 8.02 2.93
C LEU A 69 -1.65 9.39 2.33
N LEU A 70 -0.49 9.94 2.70
CA LEU A 70 -0.08 11.28 2.31
C LEU A 70 1.13 11.23 1.39
N ARG A 71 0.91 11.02 0.08
CA ARG A 71 1.97 10.87 -0.93
C ARG A 71 3.08 9.89 -0.48
N PRO A 72 2.75 8.59 -0.35
CA PRO A 72 3.74 7.58 0.01
C PRO A 72 4.86 7.57 -1.05
N ALA A 73 6.10 7.70 -0.61
CA ALA A 73 7.26 7.87 -1.47
C ALA A 73 8.11 6.61 -1.50
N ALA A 74 8.60 6.17 -0.34
CA ALA A 74 9.36 4.93 -0.18
C ALA A 74 8.60 3.95 0.70
N SER A 75 8.85 2.66 0.51
CA SER A 75 8.35 1.60 1.36
C SER A 75 9.47 0.61 1.71
N MET A 76 9.28 -0.14 2.79
CA MET A 76 10.12 -1.28 3.16
C MET A 76 9.25 -2.33 3.85
N TYR A 77 9.29 -3.56 3.36
CA TYR A 77 8.62 -4.68 4.02
C TYR A 77 9.59 -5.40 4.97
N ASP A 78 9.12 -5.66 6.19
CA ASP A 78 9.81 -6.48 7.18
C ASP A 78 9.08 -7.82 7.33
N ALA A 79 9.73 -8.89 6.89
CA ALA A 79 9.18 -10.24 6.90
C ALA A 79 9.08 -10.84 8.31
N ILE A 80 9.87 -10.37 9.28
CA ILE A 80 9.84 -10.91 10.65
C ILE A 80 8.59 -10.41 11.38
N GLU A 81 8.25 -9.14 11.19
CA GLU A 81 7.12 -8.49 11.84
C GLU A 81 5.85 -8.46 10.97
N ASP A 82 5.91 -8.96 9.73
CA ASP A 82 4.85 -8.86 8.70
C ASP A 82 4.30 -7.42 8.57
N CYS A 83 5.23 -6.46 8.50
CA CYS A 83 4.92 -5.03 8.53
C CYS A 83 5.46 -4.32 7.28
N LEU A 84 4.65 -3.42 6.71
CA LEU A 84 5.06 -2.53 5.63
C LEU A 84 5.27 -1.11 6.17
N TYR A 85 6.53 -0.68 6.24
CA TYR A 85 6.89 0.67 6.61
C TYR A 85 6.77 1.61 5.42
N LEU A 86 6.13 2.77 5.62
CA LEU A 86 5.96 3.80 4.60
C LEU A 86 6.69 5.09 4.98
N VAL A 87 7.30 5.73 4.00
CA VAL A 87 7.88 7.07 4.09
C VAL A 87 7.04 8.02 3.25
N TYR A 88 6.60 9.12 3.84
CA TYR A 88 5.77 10.13 3.17
C TYR A 88 6.62 11.31 2.72
N SER A 89 6.41 11.79 1.49
CA SER A 89 7.15 12.93 0.94
C SER A 89 6.75 14.29 1.54
N GLU A 90 5.57 14.37 2.15
CA GLU A 90 4.99 15.62 2.66
C GLU A 90 5.14 15.83 4.17
N LEU A 91 5.79 14.89 4.87
CA LEU A 91 6.03 14.98 6.30
C LEU A 91 7.50 15.29 6.57
N LEU A 92 7.75 16.48 7.12
CA LEU A 92 9.09 17.00 7.42
C LEU A 92 9.75 16.37 8.66
N TYR A 93 9.01 15.54 9.41
CA TYR A 93 9.49 14.80 10.57
C TYR A 93 9.09 13.33 10.42
N THR A 94 10.07 12.45 10.25
CA THR A 94 9.90 11.01 10.06
C THR A 94 9.30 10.40 11.33
N PHE A 95 7.99 10.17 11.34
CA PHE A 95 7.40 9.10 12.14
C PHE A 95 7.01 8.01 11.16
N LEU A 96 7.69 6.86 11.27
CA LEU A 96 7.22 5.62 10.69
C LEU A 96 5.76 5.46 11.12
N GLN A 97 4.83 5.52 10.18
CA GLN A 97 3.45 5.14 10.47
C GLN A 97 3.40 3.64 10.29
N ASP A 98 3.23 2.93 11.42
CA ASP A 98 3.07 1.49 11.42
C ASP A 98 1.70 1.17 10.83
N ILE A 99 1.66 0.78 9.56
CA ILE A 99 0.49 0.11 9.01
C ILE A 99 0.65 -1.36 9.35
N PHE A 100 0.05 -1.77 10.46
CA PHE A 100 -0.02 -3.17 10.86
C PHE A 100 -0.88 -3.92 9.84
N TYR A 101 -0.29 -4.88 9.14
CA TYR A 101 -1.06 -5.90 8.44
C TYR A 101 -1.58 -6.87 9.50
N GLN A 102 -2.90 -6.95 9.67
CA GLN A 102 -3.51 -8.10 10.34
C GLN A 102 -4.29 -8.88 9.30
N SER A 103 -3.83 -10.12 9.05
CA SER A 103 -4.50 -11.12 8.22
C SER A 103 -5.91 -11.45 8.69
#